data_AF-A0A512NJV5-F1
#
_entry.id   AF-A0A512NJV5-F1
#
_cell.length_a   1.000
_cell.length_b   1.000
_cell.length_c   1.000
_cell.angle_alpha   90.00
_cell.angle_beta   90.00
_cell.angle_gamma   90.00
#
_symmetry.space_group_name_H-M   'P 1'
#
loop_
_entity.id
_entity.type
_entity.pdbx_description
1 polymer ?
#
loop_
_entity_poly.entity_id
_entity_poly.type
_entity_poly.pdbx_seq_one_letter_code
_entity_poly.pdbx_strand_id
1 'polypeptide(L)'
;MAMELCINGKFTTDPSADDIGRAFDGAPHPQGWYVVLDDEDDGSNIEVTARPEGTYDVTADDGHREGHPARPFTAEQATAVLLRYCAREPGWREVFTWDREADEEEEESRPAAKRRSSEPPTWAVAIVVGSIALVVLAGLVRQWVPFGNSDYFWIGLIFLPMVVLFVVAVANKMLEVRRAAGWSTAVGRIVKSGTAAEHHRFAGETTTVKTMPAVEYEFSVGGRKIRGDRISVGEDSGGANTEATLRRYTVGAAVTVYYDPANPKNCVLERGVPEGVGKGLAILVGGVIVFVGIVYWLVTAAPHLIEQHYPHANTPVVIFAAAFGLLVLLFFIASWRLSRRAADWPLVRGSVLSSGTERIENRSDGRTTVTYAPAVEYGYRVNDVDYVGRQVKLGVTMSASESYAAGVSARYPKGAVVDVHYDPANPTNAALENPTGTRWLLLVVAIALFALAVQQAGVFS
;
A
#
# COMPACT_ATOMS: atom_id res chain seq x y z
N MET A 1 33.51 5.28 18.13
CA MET A 1 32.86 4.93 19.40
C MET A 1 31.87 6.04 19.60
N ALA A 2 30.69 5.85 19.03
CA ALA A 2 29.73 6.91 18.81
C ALA A 2 28.43 6.57 19.52
N MET A 3 28.00 7.43 20.43
CA MET A 3 26.63 7.39 20.91
C MET A 3 25.75 8.16 19.93
N GLU A 4 24.59 7.63 19.58
CA GLU A 4 23.62 8.32 18.74
C GLU A 4 22.35 8.64 19.54
N LEU A 5 22.06 9.94 19.68
CA LEU A 5 20.83 10.44 20.28
C LEU A 5 19.82 10.78 19.18
N CYS A 6 18.64 10.19 19.23
CA CYS A 6 17.50 10.54 18.39
C CYS A 6 16.39 11.15 19.25
N ILE A 7 16.05 12.42 19.02
CA ILE A 7 14.90 13.09 19.65
C ILE A 7 13.86 13.34 18.57
N ASN A 8 12.75 12.59 18.59
CA ASN A 8 11.65 12.72 17.63
C ASN A 8 12.12 12.77 16.16
N GLY A 9 13.07 11.89 15.79
CA GLY A 9 13.65 11.81 14.45
C GLY A 9 14.81 12.77 14.17
N LYS A 10 15.23 13.62 15.12
CA LYS A 10 16.41 14.47 15.01
C LYS A 10 17.62 13.79 15.66
N PHE A 11 18.63 13.49 14.86
CA PHE A 11 19.84 12.79 15.28
C PHE A 11 20.95 13.75 15.72
N THR A 12 21.66 13.36 16.78
CA THR A 12 22.89 13.99 17.27
C THR A 12 23.91 12.90 17.56
N THR A 13 25.04 12.92 16.86
CA THR A 13 26.17 12.01 17.10
C THR A 13 27.02 12.56 18.25
N ASP A 14 27.43 11.68 19.17
CA ASP A 14 28.17 12.01 20.39
C ASP A 14 27.50 13.13 21.21
N PRO A 15 26.25 12.90 21.67
CA PRO A 15 25.47 13.89 22.41
C PRO A 15 26.18 14.30 23.71
N SER A 16 26.13 15.58 24.04
CA SER A 16 26.55 16.06 25.35
C SER A 16 25.46 15.86 26.41
N ALA A 17 25.82 15.93 27.70
CA ALA A 17 24.85 15.93 28.79
C ALA A 17 23.81 17.06 28.64
N ASP A 18 24.20 18.21 28.09
CA ASP A 18 23.29 19.32 27.81
C ASP A 18 22.32 19.00 26.66
N ASP A 19 22.70 18.17 25.69
CA ASP A 19 21.81 17.74 24.60
C ASP A 19 20.71 16.79 25.11
N ILE A 20 21.07 15.91 26.04
CA ILE A 20 20.12 15.02 26.72
C ILE A 20 19.24 15.80 27.70
N GLY A 21 19.82 16.71 28.48
CA GLY A 21 19.09 17.54 29.43
C GLY A 21 18.00 18.38 28.74
N ARG A 22 18.34 18.97 27.59
CA ARG A 22 17.39 19.75 26.77
C ARG A 22 16.32 18.92 26.10
N ALA A 23 16.47 17.60 25.99
CA ALA A 23 15.46 16.74 25.37
C ALA A 23 14.12 16.82 26.11
N PHE A 24 14.14 17.04 27.43
CA PHE A 24 12.94 17.08 28.26
C PHE A 24 12.47 18.51 28.61
N ASP A 25 13.14 19.53 28.08
CA ASP A 25 12.74 20.93 28.24
C ASP A 25 11.36 21.15 27.61
N GLY A 26 10.39 21.62 28.39
CA GLY A 26 9.03 21.88 27.92
C GLY A 26 8.03 20.73 28.11
N ALA A 27 8.36 19.72 28.92
CA ALA A 27 7.40 18.71 29.38
C ALA A 27 6.12 19.34 29.99
N PRO A 28 4.94 18.70 29.84
CA PRO A 28 4.70 17.39 29.22
C PRO A 28 4.69 17.42 27.68
N HIS A 29 5.14 16.33 27.07
CA HIS A 29 5.23 16.17 25.61
C HIS A 29 3.96 15.52 25.01
N PRO A 30 3.64 15.80 23.72
CA PRO A 30 2.48 15.20 23.06
C PRO A 30 2.67 13.68 22.81
N GLN A 31 1.56 12.96 22.65
CA GLN A 31 1.56 11.53 22.33
C GLN A 31 2.34 11.26 21.03
N GLY A 32 3.26 10.29 21.08
CA GLY A 32 4.11 9.92 19.95
C GLY A 32 5.48 10.61 19.93
N TRP A 33 5.74 11.54 20.86
CA TRP A 33 7.10 12.02 21.12
C TRP A 33 7.96 10.92 21.73
N TYR A 34 9.21 10.80 21.29
CA TYR A 34 10.14 9.79 21.75
C TYR A 34 11.61 10.26 21.74
N VAL A 35 12.43 9.60 22.55
CA VAL A 35 13.89 9.72 22.59
C VAL A 35 14.48 8.32 22.54
N VAL A 36 15.50 8.12 21.71
CA VAL A 36 16.33 6.91 21.72
C VAL A 36 17.77 7.35 21.91
N LEU A 37 18.47 6.75 22.85
CA LEU A 37 19.90 6.89 23.01
C LEU A 37 20.54 5.51 22.82
N ASP A 38 21.34 5.38 21.77
CA ASP A 38 21.92 4.11 21.31
C ASP A 38 23.45 4.16 21.45
N ASP A 39 24.05 3.10 22.01
CA ASP A 39 25.49 2.90 22.05
C ASP A 39 25.90 1.87 20.98
N GLU A 40 26.44 2.36 19.86
CA GLU A 40 26.85 1.50 18.74
C GLU A 40 27.92 0.47 19.14
N ASP A 41 28.67 0.68 20.23
CA ASP A 41 29.80 -0.16 20.62
C ASP A 41 29.36 -1.50 21.24
N ASP A 42 28.34 -1.50 22.10
CA ASP A 42 27.80 -2.71 22.75
C ASP A 42 26.39 -3.09 22.28
N GLY A 43 25.76 -2.24 21.46
CA GLY A 43 24.42 -2.46 20.92
C GLY A 43 23.32 -2.36 21.98
N SER A 44 23.61 -1.76 23.13
CA SER A 44 22.62 -1.36 24.11
C SER A 44 21.90 -0.09 23.66
N ASN A 45 20.69 0.13 24.17
CA ASN A 45 19.99 1.41 23.99
C ASN A 45 18.99 1.67 25.13
N ILE A 46 18.56 2.92 25.24
CA ILE A 46 17.41 3.32 26.06
C ILE A 46 16.41 4.08 25.19
N GLU A 47 15.18 3.58 25.12
CA GLU A 47 14.03 4.23 24.49
C GLU A 47 13.13 4.87 25.55
N VAL A 48 12.70 6.12 25.30
CA VAL A 48 11.75 6.86 26.12
C VAL A 48 10.60 7.34 25.22
N THR A 49 9.35 7.04 25.57
CA THR A 49 8.15 7.51 24.86
C THR A 49 7.19 8.26 25.77
N ALA A 50 6.64 9.38 25.29
CA ALA A 50 5.72 10.22 26.07
C ALA A 50 4.31 9.62 26.15
N ARG A 51 3.72 9.64 27.36
CA ARG A 51 2.33 9.27 27.60
C ARG A 51 1.40 10.50 27.69
N PRO A 52 0.10 10.34 27.39
CA PRO A 52 -0.89 11.43 27.50
C PRO A 52 -1.01 12.04 28.91
N GLU A 53 -0.63 11.27 29.92
CA GLU A 53 -0.71 11.62 31.35
C GLU A 53 0.53 12.37 31.87
N GLY A 54 1.49 12.70 31.00
CA GLY A 54 2.70 13.47 31.34
C GLY A 54 3.83 12.65 31.97
N THR A 55 3.67 11.33 32.02
CA THR A 55 4.73 10.36 32.37
C THR A 55 5.35 9.76 31.10
N TYR A 56 6.40 8.96 31.27
CA TYR A 56 7.14 8.38 30.16
C TYR A 56 7.27 6.86 30.32
N ASP A 57 7.00 6.14 29.24
CA ASP A 57 7.43 4.75 29.12
C ASP A 57 8.91 4.74 28.80
N VAL A 58 9.66 3.91 29.52
CA VAL A 58 11.10 3.74 29.31
C VAL A 58 11.37 2.26 29.16
N THR A 59 12.09 1.92 28.11
CA THR A 59 12.58 0.57 27.84
C THR A 59 14.08 0.67 27.65
N ALA A 60 14.82 -0.29 28.20
CA ALA A 60 16.25 -0.40 27.96
C ALA A 60 16.60 -1.77 27.39
N ASP A 61 17.54 -1.81 26.45
CA ASP A 61 18.16 -3.04 25.94
C ASP A 61 19.63 -3.00 26.39
N ASP A 62 20.12 -4.02 27.10
CA ASP A 62 21.53 -4.08 27.53
C ASP A 62 22.46 -4.75 26.51
N GLY A 63 21.95 -5.03 25.31
CA GLY A 63 22.62 -5.82 24.29
C GLY A 63 22.24 -7.30 24.34
N HIS A 64 21.46 -7.76 25.32
CA HIS A 64 21.01 -9.16 25.38
C HIS A 64 19.57 -9.31 25.90
N ARG A 65 19.14 -8.41 26.77
CA ARG A 65 17.86 -8.46 27.47
C ARG A 65 17.16 -7.13 27.35
N GLU A 66 15.84 -7.18 27.29
CA GLU A 66 14.99 -6.01 27.41
C GLU A 66 14.63 -5.80 28.89
N GLY A 67 14.65 -4.54 29.31
CA GLY A 67 14.51 -4.10 30.68
C GLY A 67 13.42 -3.05 30.80
N HIS A 68 12.51 -3.26 31.75
CA HIS A 68 11.38 -2.36 31.98
C HIS A 68 11.37 -1.87 33.44
N PRO A 69 11.08 -0.59 33.69
CA PRO A 69 10.90 -0.08 35.04
C PRO A 69 9.57 -0.56 35.62
N ALA A 70 9.50 -0.69 36.95
CA ALA A 70 8.28 -1.13 37.63
C ALA A 70 7.09 -0.18 37.44
N ARG A 71 7.34 1.09 37.13
CA ARG A 71 6.35 2.14 36.86
C ARG A 71 6.89 3.11 35.80
N PRO A 72 6.01 3.79 35.04
CA PRO A 72 6.41 4.88 34.15
C PRO A 72 7.21 5.97 34.88
N PHE A 73 8.18 6.55 34.21
CA PHE A 73 9.08 7.57 34.78
C PHE A 73 8.49 8.98 34.68
N THR A 74 8.90 9.86 35.59
CA THR A 74 8.78 11.31 35.41
C THR A 74 9.85 11.82 34.44
N ALA A 75 9.71 13.05 33.93
CA ALA A 75 10.74 13.66 33.08
C ALA A 75 12.12 13.68 33.77
N GLU A 76 12.18 14.02 35.06
CA GLU A 76 13.43 14.02 35.82
C GLU A 76 14.06 12.64 35.94
N GLN A 77 13.26 11.59 36.15
CA GLN A 77 13.74 10.21 36.23
C GLN A 77 14.26 9.70 34.88
N ALA A 78 13.55 10.02 33.79
CA ALA A 78 13.97 9.69 32.43
C ALA A 78 15.27 10.41 32.05
N THR A 79 15.41 11.71 32.36
CA THR A 79 16.66 12.45 32.14
C THR A 79 17.81 11.86 32.95
N ALA A 80 17.58 11.54 34.22
CA ALA A 80 18.62 10.99 35.09
C ALA A 80 19.16 9.64 34.59
N VAL A 81 18.28 8.74 34.11
CA VAL A 81 18.73 7.45 33.58
C VAL A 81 19.50 7.60 32.26
N LEU A 82 19.04 8.48 31.36
CA LEU A 82 19.72 8.76 30.09
C LEU A 82 21.10 9.40 30.30
N LEU A 83 21.25 10.30 31.28
CA LEU A 83 22.54 10.89 31.61
C LEU A 83 23.54 9.87 32.17
N ARG A 84 23.08 8.96 33.05
CA ARG A 84 23.91 7.85 33.55
C ARG A 84 24.32 6.90 32.43
N TYR A 85 23.38 6.58 31.54
CA TYR A 85 23.64 5.78 30.36
C TYR A 85 24.68 6.44 29.45
N CYS A 86 24.52 7.73 29.15
CA CYS A 86 25.47 8.52 28.35
C CYS A 86 26.88 8.57 28.93
N ALA A 87 26.97 8.64 30.27
CA ALA A 87 28.24 8.59 30.98
C ALA A 87 28.84 7.17 31.09
N ARG A 88 28.16 6.15 30.54
CA ARG A 88 28.47 4.71 30.65
C ARG A 88 28.61 4.24 32.10
N GLU A 89 27.85 4.85 33.01
CA GLU A 89 27.83 4.48 34.43
C GLU A 89 26.98 3.22 34.64
N PRO A 90 27.46 2.17 35.31
CA PRO A 90 26.72 0.91 35.45
C PRO A 90 25.37 1.04 36.18
N GLY A 91 25.19 2.10 36.99
CA GLY A 91 24.00 2.34 37.80
C GLY A 91 22.72 2.68 37.03
N TRP A 92 22.77 2.83 35.70
CA TRP A 92 21.55 2.93 34.89
C TRP A 92 20.80 1.59 34.82
N ARG A 93 21.48 0.44 34.95
CA ARG A 93 20.85 -0.89 34.84
C ARG A 93 19.97 -1.26 36.04
N GLU A 94 20.23 -0.65 37.20
CA GLU A 94 19.58 -0.98 38.48
C GLU A 94 18.11 -0.55 38.55
N VAL A 95 17.67 0.37 37.67
CA VAL A 95 16.29 0.86 37.67
C VAL A 95 15.35 0.01 36.81
N PHE A 96 15.89 -0.99 36.08
CA PHE A 96 15.15 -1.86 35.20
C PHE A 96 15.05 -3.28 35.76
N THR A 97 13.90 -3.92 35.53
CA THR A 97 13.74 -5.37 35.67
C THR A 97 13.95 -5.99 34.31
N TRP A 98 14.93 -6.90 34.21
CA TRP A 98 15.37 -7.49 32.96
C TRP A 98 14.68 -8.84 32.71
N ASP A 99 14.20 -9.04 31.49
CA ASP A 99 13.64 -10.32 31.06
C ASP A 99 14.73 -11.40 30.96
N ARG A 100 14.33 -12.68 31.01
CA ARG A 100 15.29 -13.79 30.80
C ARG A 100 15.75 -13.80 29.35
N GLU A 101 17.03 -14.13 29.14
CA GLU A 101 17.57 -14.43 27.81
C GLU A 101 16.66 -15.42 27.10
N ALA A 102 16.22 -15.07 25.88
CA ALA A 102 15.50 -16.00 25.03
C ALA A 102 16.48 -17.12 24.63
N ASP A 103 16.23 -18.34 25.07
CA ASP A 103 17.05 -19.51 24.75
C ASP A 103 17.15 -19.67 23.22
N GLU A 104 18.38 -19.67 22.71
CA GLU A 104 18.74 -19.62 21.28
C GLU A 104 18.31 -20.86 20.47
N GLU A 105 17.81 -21.93 21.11
CA GLU A 105 17.56 -23.23 20.46
C GLU A 105 16.24 -23.31 19.64
N GLU A 106 15.28 -22.40 19.83
CA GLU A 106 14.02 -22.43 19.04
C GLU A 106 14.11 -21.73 17.67
N GLU A 107 15.11 -20.88 17.43
CA GLU A 107 15.23 -20.11 16.18
C GLU A 107 15.77 -20.92 15.00
N GLU A 108 16.66 -21.88 15.23
CA GLU A 108 17.32 -22.63 14.15
C GLU A 108 16.42 -23.72 13.54
N SER A 109 15.35 -24.11 14.23
CA SER A 109 14.42 -25.16 13.80
C SER A 109 13.21 -24.63 13.00
N ARG A 110 13.02 -23.31 12.91
CA ARG A 110 11.97 -22.74 12.05
C ARG A 110 12.48 -22.66 10.62
N PRO A 111 11.88 -23.39 9.66
CA PRO A 111 12.32 -23.36 8.28
C PRO A 111 12.30 -21.91 7.80
N ALA A 112 13.45 -21.44 7.32
CA ALA A 112 13.61 -20.15 6.66
C ALA A 112 12.38 -19.93 5.78
N ALA A 113 11.62 -18.87 6.08
CA ALA A 113 10.38 -18.56 5.38
C ALA A 113 10.70 -18.56 3.88
N LYS A 114 10.25 -19.62 3.22
CA LYS A 114 10.34 -19.85 1.79
C LYS A 114 9.96 -18.52 1.15
N ARG A 115 10.87 -17.92 0.35
CA ARG A 115 10.54 -16.76 -0.50
C ARG A 115 9.19 -17.06 -1.12
N ARG A 116 8.13 -16.43 -0.60
CA ARG A 116 6.78 -16.65 -1.10
C ARG A 116 6.80 -15.99 -2.46
N SER A 117 6.95 -16.82 -3.49
CA SER A 117 6.39 -16.51 -4.79
C SER A 117 4.98 -15.99 -4.53
N SER A 118 4.73 -14.76 -4.96
CA SER A 118 3.45 -14.08 -4.89
C SER A 118 2.43 -14.81 -5.76
N GLU A 119 1.99 -15.98 -5.29
CA GLU A 119 0.68 -16.49 -5.62
C GLU A 119 -0.33 -15.50 -5.01
N PRO A 120 -1.37 -15.11 -5.76
CA PRO A 120 -2.39 -14.19 -5.25
C PRO A 120 -2.88 -14.72 -3.90
N PRO A 121 -3.03 -13.86 -2.90
CA PRO A 121 -3.25 -14.34 -1.55
C PRO A 121 -4.55 -15.14 -1.50
N THR A 122 -4.53 -16.28 -0.79
CA THR A 122 -5.60 -17.27 -0.72
C THR A 122 -6.98 -16.70 -0.37
N TRP A 123 -7.04 -15.50 0.22
CA TRP A 123 -8.28 -14.77 0.47
C TRP A 123 -8.97 -14.27 -0.80
N ALA A 124 -8.27 -13.98 -1.90
CA ALA A 124 -8.88 -13.49 -3.14
C ALA A 124 -9.74 -14.58 -3.84
N VAL A 125 -9.29 -15.84 -3.82
CA VAL A 125 -10.09 -16.99 -4.28
C VAL A 125 -11.25 -17.26 -3.31
N ALA A 126 -11.03 -17.07 -1.99
CA ALA A 126 -12.09 -17.15 -0.99
C ALA A 126 -13.14 -16.02 -1.12
N ILE A 127 -12.80 -14.85 -1.69
CA ILE A 127 -13.78 -13.80 -2.00
C ILE A 127 -14.67 -14.23 -3.17
N VAL A 128 -14.12 -14.86 -4.21
CA VAL A 128 -14.93 -15.34 -5.34
C VAL A 128 -15.82 -16.50 -4.91
N VAL A 129 -15.27 -17.51 -4.22
CA VAL A 129 -16.05 -18.65 -3.70
C VAL A 129 -17.03 -18.19 -2.61
N GLY A 130 -16.62 -17.25 -1.75
CA GLY A 130 -17.44 -16.63 -0.72
C GLY A 130 -18.57 -15.82 -1.33
N SER A 131 -18.36 -15.09 -2.43
CA SER A 131 -19.42 -14.34 -3.11
C SER A 131 -20.52 -15.23 -3.68
N ILE A 132 -20.17 -16.43 -4.16
CA ILE A 132 -21.15 -17.45 -4.60
C ILE A 132 -21.89 -18.04 -3.40
N ALA A 133 -21.19 -18.38 -2.31
CA ALA A 133 -21.80 -18.87 -1.07
C ALA A 133 -22.73 -17.83 -0.42
N LEU A 134 -22.37 -16.55 -0.55
CA LEU A 134 -23.12 -15.38 -0.07
C LEU A 134 -24.38 -15.12 -0.90
N VAL A 135 -24.35 -15.39 -2.21
CA VAL A 135 -25.53 -15.41 -3.08
C VAL A 135 -26.52 -16.50 -2.64
N VAL A 136 -26.01 -17.69 -2.31
CA VAL A 136 -26.83 -18.81 -1.80
C VAL A 136 -27.38 -18.50 -0.40
N LEU A 137 -26.56 -17.94 0.50
CA LEU A 137 -26.97 -17.49 1.83
C LEU A 137 -27.99 -16.34 1.78
N ALA A 138 -27.84 -15.39 0.86
CA ALA A 138 -28.83 -14.33 0.67
C ALA A 138 -30.20 -14.89 0.31
N GLY A 139 -30.25 -15.95 -0.52
CA GLY A 139 -31.49 -16.67 -0.83
C GLY A 139 -32.16 -17.29 0.41
N LEU A 140 -31.38 -17.74 1.41
CA LEU A 140 -31.88 -18.30 2.67
C LEU A 140 -32.41 -17.23 3.64
N VAL A 141 -31.82 -16.04 3.63
CA VAL A 141 -32.21 -14.91 4.51
C VAL A 141 -33.27 -14.03 3.85
N ARG A 142 -33.66 -14.31 2.60
CA ARG A 142 -34.66 -13.58 1.80
C ARG A 142 -35.94 -13.26 2.59
N GLN A 143 -36.45 -14.19 3.39
CA GLN A 143 -37.67 -14.00 4.19
C GLN A 143 -37.54 -12.97 5.34
N TRP A 144 -36.32 -12.61 5.75
CA TRP A 144 -36.03 -11.68 6.85
C TRP A 144 -35.73 -10.25 6.38
N VAL A 145 -35.62 -10.03 5.06
CA VAL A 145 -35.29 -8.74 4.46
C VAL A 145 -36.56 -8.09 3.92
N PRO A 146 -36.85 -6.81 4.22
CA PRO A 146 -38.14 -6.16 3.90
C PRO A 146 -38.51 -6.13 2.40
N PHE A 147 -37.52 -6.24 1.51
CA PHE A 147 -37.71 -6.33 0.05
C PHE A 147 -37.35 -7.71 -0.52
N GLY A 148 -37.18 -8.72 0.33
CA GLY A 148 -36.72 -10.04 -0.07
C GLY A 148 -37.60 -10.70 -1.11
N ASN A 149 -38.92 -10.59 -1.01
CA ASN A 149 -39.85 -11.18 -1.97
C ASN A 149 -40.09 -10.33 -3.24
N SER A 150 -39.38 -9.21 -3.41
CA SER A 150 -39.52 -8.32 -4.57
C SER A 150 -38.46 -8.58 -5.64
N ASP A 151 -38.73 -8.19 -6.89
CA ASP A 151 -37.77 -8.22 -8.00
C ASP A 151 -36.51 -7.37 -7.72
N TYR A 152 -36.61 -6.39 -6.81
CA TYR A 152 -35.50 -5.55 -6.37
C TYR A 152 -34.47 -6.28 -5.48
N PHE A 153 -34.79 -7.48 -4.96
CA PHE A 153 -33.86 -8.31 -4.20
C PHE A 153 -32.61 -8.68 -5.02
N TRP A 154 -32.79 -8.99 -6.30
CA TRP A 154 -31.69 -9.35 -7.20
C TRP A 154 -30.76 -8.18 -7.52
N ILE A 155 -31.30 -6.95 -7.54
CA ILE A 155 -30.51 -5.73 -7.74
C ILE A 155 -29.58 -5.50 -6.55
N GLY A 156 -30.07 -5.66 -5.31
CA GLY A 156 -29.24 -5.57 -4.11
C GLY A 156 -28.12 -6.62 -4.07
N LEU A 157 -28.40 -7.82 -4.59
CA LEU A 157 -27.44 -8.93 -4.64
C LEU A 157 -26.24 -8.66 -5.56
N ILE A 158 -26.43 -7.90 -6.65
CA ILE A 158 -25.34 -7.53 -7.57
C ILE A 158 -24.32 -6.61 -6.89
N PHE A 159 -24.77 -5.74 -6.00
CA PHE A 159 -23.91 -4.77 -5.32
C PHE A 159 -23.23 -5.32 -4.06
N LEU A 160 -23.76 -6.43 -3.53
CA LEU A 160 -23.32 -7.03 -2.27
C LEU A 160 -21.87 -7.56 -2.30
N PRO A 161 -21.38 -8.24 -3.36
CA PRO A 161 -19.97 -8.61 -3.49
C PRO A 161 -19.03 -7.41 -3.49
N MET A 162 -19.44 -6.28 -4.08
CA MET A 162 -18.65 -5.05 -4.11
C MET A 162 -18.50 -4.47 -2.70
N VAL A 163 -19.59 -4.42 -1.93
CA VAL A 163 -19.56 -3.97 -0.52
C VAL A 163 -18.69 -4.89 0.33
N VAL A 164 -18.80 -6.21 0.16
CA VAL A 164 -17.97 -7.18 0.91
C VAL A 164 -16.48 -7.00 0.59
N LEU A 165 -16.12 -6.81 -0.69
CA LEU A 165 -14.73 -6.58 -1.08
C LEU A 165 -14.17 -5.30 -0.44
N PHE A 166 -14.95 -4.22 -0.38
CA PHE A 166 -14.56 -2.99 0.31
C PHE A 166 -14.38 -3.20 1.82
N VAL A 167 -15.30 -3.90 2.47
CA VAL A 167 -15.21 -4.19 3.92
C VAL A 167 -13.99 -5.06 4.23
N VAL A 168 -13.72 -6.08 3.42
CA VAL A 168 -12.54 -6.94 3.58
C VAL A 168 -11.25 -6.15 3.38
N ALA A 169 -11.18 -5.27 2.38
CA ALA A 169 -10.02 -4.40 2.17
C ALA A 169 -9.75 -3.48 3.38
N VAL A 170 -10.81 -2.89 3.94
CA VAL A 170 -10.74 -2.07 5.17
C VAL A 170 -10.28 -2.89 6.38
N ALA A 171 -10.88 -4.06 6.60
CA ALA A 171 -10.56 -4.91 7.73
C ALA A 171 -9.11 -5.40 7.66
N ASN A 172 -8.65 -5.82 6.48
CA ASN A 172 -7.27 -6.27 6.28
C ASN A 172 -6.27 -5.13 6.58
N LYS A 173 -6.54 -3.92 6.06
CA LYS A 173 -5.70 -2.75 6.35
C LYS A 173 -5.72 -2.33 7.81
N MET A 174 -6.87 -2.44 8.48
CA MET A 174 -6.98 -2.13 9.91
C MET A 174 -6.21 -3.14 10.78
N LEU A 175 -6.14 -4.41 10.38
CA LEU A 175 -5.38 -5.44 11.09
C LEU A 175 -3.87 -5.24 10.98
N GLU A 176 -3.36 -4.79 9.83
CA GLU A 176 -1.95 -4.43 9.63
C GLU A 176 -1.53 -3.26 10.55
N VAL A 177 -2.36 -2.21 10.64
CA VAL A 177 -2.09 -1.02 11.48
C VAL A 177 -2.07 -1.35 12.96
N ARG A 178 -2.99 -2.22 13.43
CA ARG A 178 -3.04 -2.61 14.85
C ARG A 178 -1.83 -3.43 15.31
N ARG A 179 -1.20 -4.18 14.40
CA ARG A 179 -0.02 -4.99 14.72
C ARG A 179 1.25 -4.14 14.82
N ALA A 180 1.32 -3.02 14.09
CA ALA A 180 2.46 -2.10 14.15
C ALA A 180 2.45 -1.16 15.38
N ALA A 181 1.38 -1.15 16.18
CA ALA A 181 1.22 -0.22 17.30
C ALA A 181 2.15 -0.53 18.50
N GLY A 182 2.67 -1.76 18.62
CA GLY A 182 3.56 -2.20 19.69
C GLY A 182 5.01 -2.46 19.24
N TRP A 183 5.43 -1.90 18.10
CA TRP A 183 6.79 -2.08 17.60
C TRP A 183 7.75 -1.13 18.31
N SER A 184 8.86 -1.67 18.81
CA SER A 184 9.98 -0.95 19.43
C SER A 184 10.81 -0.22 18.38
N THR A 185 11.67 0.69 18.84
CA THR A 185 12.52 1.49 17.96
C THR A 185 14.00 1.25 18.21
N ALA A 186 14.80 1.35 17.15
CA ALA A 186 16.25 1.34 17.20
C ALA A 186 16.82 2.41 16.27
N VAL A 187 18.02 2.88 16.56
CA VAL A 187 18.77 3.72 15.62
C VAL A 187 19.43 2.81 14.59
N GLY A 188 19.33 3.19 13.33
CA GLY A 188 19.94 2.49 12.22
C GLY A 188 20.57 3.45 11.23
N ARG A 189 21.27 2.90 10.26
CA ARG A 189 21.95 3.65 9.20
C ARG A 189 21.55 3.12 7.84
N ILE A 190 21.27 4.01 6.89
CA ILE A 190 21.04 3.63 5.50
C ILE A 190 22.35 3.14 4.88
N VAL A 191 22.41 1.88 4.48
CA VAL A 191 23.59 1.28 3.82
C VAL A 191 23.48 1.33 2.30
N LYS A 192 22.26 1.43 1.76
CA LYS A 192 22.00 1.54 0.33
C LYS A 192 20.73 2.32 0.07
N SER A 193 20.76 3.19 -0.93
CA SER A 193 19.60 3.93 -1.41
C SER A 193 19.70 4.08 -2.92
N GLY A 194 18.69 3.60 -3.63
CA GLY A 194 18.62 3.68 -5.09
C GLY A 194 17.31 3.12 -5.63
N THR A 195 17.25 2.84 -6.92
CA THR A 195 16.08 2.25 -7.56
C THR A 195 16.25 0.76 -7.80
N ALA A 196 15.16 0.01 -7.70
CA ALA A 196 15.07 -1.35 -8.20
C ALA A 196 13.91 -1.49 -9.17
N ALA A 197 14.14 -2.18 -10.29
CA ALA A 197 13.09 -2.61 -11.18
C ALA A 197 12.49 -3.91 -10.64
N GLU A 198 11.25 -3.85 -10.14
CA GLU A 198 10.52 -5.04 -9.72
C GLU A 198 9.72 -5.62 -10.87
N HIS A 199 9.87 -6.92 -11.09
CA HIS A 199 9.16 -7.69 -12.10
C HIS A 199 8.05 -8.49 -11.44
N HIS A 200 6.81 -8.04 -11.63
CA HIS A 200 5.62 -8.70 -11.10
C HIS A 200 5.00 -9.56 -12.19
N ARG A 201 5.03 -10.87 -12.00
CA ARG A 201 4.46 -11.85 -12.92
C ARG A 201 3.31 -12.60 -12.26
N PHE A 202 2.10 -12.34 -12.70
CA PHE A 202 0.92 -13.10 -12.30
C PHE A 202 0.64 -14.20 -13.33
N ALA A 203 0.14 -15.34 -12.84
CA ALA A 203 -0.25 -16.44 -13.73
C ALA A 203 -1.32 -15.96 -14.71
N GLY A 204 -1.07 -16.10 -16.01
CA GLY A 204 -1.99 -15.68 -17.06
C GLY A 204 -1.88 -14.22 -17.50
N GLU A 205 -1.00 -13.43 -16.90
CA GLU A 205 -0.78 -12.02 -17.22
C GLU A 205 0.63 -11.75 -17.78
N THR A 206 0.80 -10.60 -18.43
CA THR A 206 2.12 -10.11 -18.88
C THR A 206 2.92 -9.63 -17.67
N THR A 207 4.22 -9.88 -17.66
CA THR A 207 5.11 -9.35 -16.62
C THR A 207 5.03 -7.82 -16.63
N THR A 208 4.70 -7.25 -15.47
CA THR A 208 4.73 -5.79 -15.27
C THR A 208 6.03 -5.40 -14.61
N VAL A 209 6.62 -4.30 -15.08
CA VAL A 209 7.87 -3.76 -14.54
C VAL A 209 7.56 -2.40 -13.94
N LYS A 210 7.91 -2.23 -12.67
CA LYS A 210 7.78 -0.94 -11.98
C LYS A 210 9.07 -0.63 -11.26
N THR A 211 9.48 0.63 -11.33
CA THR A 211 10.59 1.12 -10.53
C THR A 211 10.11 1.44 -9.13
N MET A 212 10.76 0.86 -8.13
CA MET A 212 10.47 1.09 -6.71
C MET A 212 11.73 1.63 -6.01
N PRO A 213 11.56 2.41 -4.93
CA PRO A 213 12.69 2.79 -4.10
C PRO A 213 13.24 1.54 -3.39
N ALA A 214 14.53 1.27 -3.56
CA ALA A 214 15.25 0.22 -2.88
C ALA A 214 16.19 0.84 -1.84
N VAL A 215 15.73 0.84 -0.59
CA VAL A 215 16.46 1.38 0.55
C VAL A 215 16.79 0.22 1.47
N GLU A 216 18.09 -0.05 1.68
CA GLU A 216 18.55 -1.03 2.68
C GLU A 216 19.19 -0.27 3.84
N TYR A 217 18.88 -0.71 5.05
CA TYR A 217 19.38 -0.13 6.29
C TYR A 217 19.86 -1.22 7.24
N GLU A 218 20.79 -0.85 8.11
CA GLU A 218 21.37 -1.70 9.15
C GLU A 218 21.11 -1.06 10.52
N PHE A 219 20.75 -1.87 11.50
CA PHE A 219 20.52 -1.45 12.89
C PHE A 219 20.93 -2.59 13.84
N SER A 220 21.12 -2.28 15.12
CA SER A 220 21.50 -3.26 16.13
C SER A 220 20.34 -3.50 17.11
N VAL A 221 20.09 -4.77 17.43
CA VAL A 221 19.18 -5.17 18.51
C VAL A 221 19.88 -6.29 19.28
N GLY A 222 19.99 -6.16 20.59
CA GLY A 222 20.71 -7.13 21.40
C GLY A 222 22.14 -7.42 20.87
N GLY A 223 22.92 -6.38 20.55
CA GLY A 223 24.30 -6.52 20.05
C GLY A 223 24.43 -7.19 18.67
N ARG A 224 23.32 -7.62 18.04
CA ARG A 224 23.29 -8.26 16.71
C ARG A 224 22.91 -7.25 15.65
N LYS A 225 23.72 -7.17 14.59
CA LYS A 225 23.41 -6.35 13.41
C LYS A 225 22.35 -7.01 12.54
N ILE A 226 21.28 -6.28 12.27
CA ILE A 226 20.13 -6.69 11.48
C ILE A 226 20.00 -5.76 10.28
N ARG A 227 19.60 -6.32 9.14
CA ARG A 227 19.31 -5.55 7.94
C ARG A 227 17.85 -5.63 7.57
N GLY A 228 17.31 -4.48 7.19
CA GLY A 228 15.96 -4.34 6.65
C GLY A 228 15.96 -3.62 5.31
N ASP A 229 14.93 -3.87 4.53
CA ASP A 229 14.71 -3.32 3.19
C ASP A 229 13.31 -2.70 3.02
N ARG A 230 12.52 -2.64 4.11
CA ARG A 230 11.14 -2.16 4.07
C ARG A 230 11.06 -0.72 4.54
N ILE A 231 10.42 0.13 3.74
CA ILE A 231 10.25 1.54 4.10
C ILE A 231 9.04 1.72 5.00
N SER A 232 7.89 1.10 4.70
CA SER A 232 6.66 1.26 5.48
C SER A 232 5.94 -0.07 5.74
N VAL A 233 4.96 -0.05 6.66
CA VAL A 233 4.14 -1.23 7.00
C VAL A 233 3.23 -1.65 5.83
N GLY A 234 2.86 -0.72 4.95
CA GLY A 234 1.98 -0.99 3.80
C GLY A 234 2.72 -1.54 2.58
N GLU A 235 1.97 -2.17 1.66
CA GLU A 235 2.43 -2.40 0.28
C GLU A 235 2.71 -1.04 -0.38
N ASP A 236 3.96 -0.85 -0.82
CA ASP A 236 4.37 0.39 -1.49
C ASP A 236 3.48 0.67 -2.69
N SER A 237 3.02 1.92 -2.81
CA SER A 237 1.96 2.36 -3.73
C SER A 237 2.38 2.42 -5.21
N GLY A 238 3.17 1.45 -5.68
CA GLY A 238 3.61 1.35 -7.07
C GLY A 238 4.67 2.39 -7.47
N GLY A 239 5.52 2.81 -6.53
CA GLY A 239 6.67 3.67 -6.80
C GLY A 239 6.35 5.16 -6.99
N ALA A 240 5.13 5.61 -6.74
CA ALA A 240 4.75 7.03 -6.93
C ALA A 240 5.60 8.03 -6.15
N ASN A 241 6.11 7.62 -4.98
CA ASN A 241 6.94 8.46 -4.11
C ASN A 241 8.44 8.14 -4.22
N THR A 242 8.88 7.39 -5.24
CA THR A 242 10.27 6.92 -5.36
C THR A 242 11.29 8.06 -5.20
N GLU A 243 11.11 9.17 -5.91
CA GLU A 243 12.04 10.30 -5.85
C GLU A 243 12.09 10.93 -4.45
N ALA A 244 10.92 11.15 -3.82
CA ALA A 244 10.84 11.72 -2.49
C ALA A 244 11.49 10.80 -1.43
N THR A 245 11.27 9.49 -1.54
CA THR A 245 11.87 8.49 -0.66
C THR A 245 13.40 8.48 -0.77
N LEU A 246 13.96 8.52 -1.98
CA LEU A 246 15.42 8.52 -2.16
C LEU A 246 16.09 9.82 -1.69
N ARG A 247 15.39 10.95 -1.81
CA ARG A 247 15.85 12.22 -1.23
C ARG A 247 15.80 12.21 0.30
N ARG A 248 14.82 11.51 0.89
CA ARG A 248 14.66 11.38 2.35
C ARG A 248 15.71 10.44 2.95
N TYR A 249 15.95 9.30 2.31
CA TYR A 249 16.82 8.24 2.82
C TYR A 249 18.11 8.16 1.99
N THR A 250 19.08 8.99 2.34
CA THR A 250 20.40 9.00 1.68
C THR A 250 21.37 8.03 2.35
N VAL A 251 22.31 7.46 1.59
CA VAL A 251 23.31 6.52 2.13
C VAL A 251 24.13 7.19 3.24
N GLY A 252 24.27 6.51 4.37
CA GLY A 252 24.98 6.97 5.56
C GLY A 252 24.11 7.75 6.55
N ALA A 253 22.89 8.13 6.17
CA ALA A 253 21.97 8.84 7.07
C ALA A 253 21.55 7.95 8.24
N ALA A 254 21.57 8.52 9.45
CA ALA A 254 20.96 7.92 10.63
C ALA A 254 19.43 8.00 10.51
N VAL A 255 18.77 6.90 10.85
CA VAL A 255 17.32 6.71 10.71
C VAL A 255 16.76 5.94 11.90
N THR A 256 15.50 6.19 12.21
CA THR A 256 14.77 5.40 13.20
C THR A 256 14.19 4.19 12.50
N VAL A 257 14.54 3.00 13.00
CA VAL A 257 13.99 1.73 12.55
C VAL A 257 12.95 1.28 13.57
N TYR A 258 11.77 0.97 13.11
CA TYR A 258 10.72 0.35 13.91
C TYR A 258 10.72 -1.15 13.66
N TYR A 259 10.76 -1.97 14.69
CA TYR A 259 10.81 -3.42 14.55
C TYR A 259 9.86 -4.14 15.50
N ASP A 260 9.43 -5.32 15.10
CA ASP A 260 8.66 -6.23 15.94
C ASP A 260 9.61 -6.89 16.97
N PRO A 261 9.44 -6.67 18.30
CA PRO A 261 10.34 -7.23 19.31
C PRO A 261 10.38 -8.77 19.29
N ALA A 262 9.28 -9.41 18.90
CA ALA A 262 9.22 -10.87 18.77
C ALA A 262 9.89 -11.39 17.49
N ASN A 263 10.15 -10.52 16.51
CA ASN A 263 10.84 -10.86 15.27
C ASN A 263 11.52 -9.62 14.66
N PRO A 264 12.74 -9.27 15.07
CA PRO A 264 13.40 -8.04 14.63
C PRO A 264 13.64 -7.92 13.11
N LYS A 265 13.60 -9.03 12.35
CA LYS A 265 13.63 -8.97 10.87
C LYS A 265 12.39 -8.33 10.27
N ASN A 266 11.29 -8.30 11.00
CA ASN A 266 10.09 -7.55 10.65
C ASN A 266 10.28 -6.10 11.12
N CYS A 267 10.98 -5.31 10.31
CA CYS A 267 11.30 -3.92 10.59
C CYS A 267 10.89 -3.00 9.43
N VAL A 268 10.69 -1.71 9.72
CA VAL A 268 10.34 -0.64 8.76
C VAL A 268 10.95 0.70 9.19
N LEU A 269 11.18 1.61 8.25
CA LEU A 269 11.61 2.99 8.54
C LEU A 269 10.43 3.91 8.95
N GLU A 270 9.22 3.58 8.54
CA GLU A 270 8.01 4.36 8.79
C GLU A 270 6.93 3.47 9.44
N ARG A 271 6.75 3.58 10.77
CA ARG A 271 5.65 2.93 11.52
C ARG A 271 4.31 3.63 11.32
N GLY A 272 4.35 4.92 11.00
CA GLY A 272 3.15 5.73 10.80
C GLY A 272 2.32 5.23 9.63
N VAL A 273 1.00 5.19 9.83
CA VAL A 273 0.05 5.16 8.71
C VAL A 273 0.38 6.35 7.81
N PRO A 274 0.73 6.18 6.52
CA PRO A 274 1.17 7.28 5.67
C PRO A 274 0.19 8.45 5.75
N GLU A 275 0.70 9.70 5.75
CA GLU A 275 -0.15 10.89 5.75
C GLU A 275 -1.15 10.81 4.60
N GLY A 276 -2.41 10.53 4.92
CA GLY A 276 -3.47 10.34 3.91
C GLY A 276 -4.15 8.97 3.94
N VAL A 277 -3.58 7.92 4.53
CA VAL A 277 -4.29 6.63 4.65
C VAL A 277 -5.43 6.73 5.67
N GLY A 278 -5.30 7.49 6.75
CA GLY A 278 -6.42 7.78 7.67
C GLY A 278 -7.56 8.56 6.98
N LYS A 279 -7.22 9.57 6.17
CA LYS A 279 -8.20 10.30 5.34
C LYS A 279 -8.80 9.40 4.26
N GLY A 280 -7.99 8.56 3.61
CA GLY A 280 -8.41 7.61 2.61
C GLY A 280 -9.34 6.55 3.17
N LEU A 281 -9.06 6.06 4.38
CA LEU A 281 -9.92 5.15 5.12
C LEU A 281 -11.26 5.80 5.49
N ALA A 282 -11.24 7.04 5.99
CA ALA A 282 -12.46 7.78 6.28
C ALA A 282 -13.29 8.07 5.02
N ILE A 283 -12.64 8.45 3.90
CA ILE A 283 -13.28 8.64 2.60
C ILE A 283 -13.88 7.33 2.10
N LEU A 284 -13.17 6.21 2.25
CA LEU A 284 -13.64 4.90 1.80
C LEU A 284 -14.81 4.41 2.64
N VAL A 285 -14.74 4.53 3.97
CA VAL A 285 -15.85 4.21 4.87
C VAL A 285 -17.06 5.10 4.59
N GLY A 286 -16.86 6.42 4.46
CA GLY A 286 -17.92 7.36 4.09
C GLY A 286 -18.52 7.04 2.72
N GLY A 287 -17.68 6.67 1.75
CA GLY A 287 -18.10 6.24 0.41
C GLY A 287 -18.96 4.98 0.45
N VAL A 288 -18.59 3.97 1.26
CA VAL A 288 -19.39 2.75 1.45
C VAL A 288 -20.74 3.09 2.09
N ILE A 289 -20.78 3.94 3.11
CA ILE A 289 -22.03 4.36 3.77
C ILE A 289 -22.96 5.07 2.77
N VAL A 290 -22.43 6.03 2.02
CA VAL A 290 -23.19 6.75 0.99
C VAL A 290 -23.67 5.78 -0.09
N PHE A 291 -22.81 4.87 -0.54
CA PHE A 291 -23.17 3.89 -1.56
C PHE A 291 -24.30 2.94 -1.10
N VAL A 292 -24.20 2.42 0.13
CA VAL A 292 -25.26 1.60 0.74
C VAL A 292 -26.55 2.40 0.87
N GLY A 293 -26.48 3.68 1.27
CA GLY A 293 -27.64 4.58 1.33
C GLY A 293 -28.29 4.80 -0.03
N ILE A 294 -27.50 5.00 -1.10
CA ILE A 294 -28.00 5.12 -2.47
C ILE A 294 -28.69 3.84 -2.92
N VAL A 295 -28.07 2.68 -2.71
CA VAL A 295 -28.67 1.37 -3.07
C VAL A 295 -29.97 1.14 -2.30
N TYR A 296 -29.99 1.42 -0.99
CA TYR A 296 -31.19 1.32 -0.19
C TYR A 296 -32.31 2.22 -0.71
N TRP A 297 -32.00 3.48 -1.04
CA TRP A 297 -32.96 4.42 -1.61
C TRP A 297 -33.48 3.97 -2.99
N LEU A 298 -32.60 3.49 -3.87
CA LEU A 298 -32.96 2.96 -5.19
C LEU A 298 -33.87 1.73 -5.10
N VAL A 299 -33.74 0.91 -4.06
CA VAL A 299 -34.55 -0.29 -3.87
C VAL A 299 -35.89 -0.01 -3.17
N THR A 300 -35.95 0.98 -2.27
CA THR A 300 -37.11 1.20 -1.40
C THR A 300 -37.96 2.42 -1.76
N ALA A 301 -37.34 3.51 -2.19
CA ALA A 301 -38.03 4.79 -2.42
C ALA A 301 -38.15 5.14 -3.90
N ALA A 302 -37.14 4.84 -4.71
CA ALA A 302 -37.15 5.15 -6.14
C ALA A 302 -38.31 4.49 -6.92
N PRO A 303 -38.75 3.24 -6.62
CA PRO A 303 -39.86 2.63 -7.34
C PRO A 303 -41.15 3.44 -7.26
N HIS A 304 -41.51 3.90 -6.06
CA HIS A 304 -42.71 4.70 -5.83
C HIS A 304 -42.71 6.03 -6.59
N LEU A 305 -41.54 6.67 -6.70
CA LEU A 305 -41.40 7.93 -7.43
C LEU A 305 -41.54 7.75 -8.95
N ILE A 306 -41.01 6.65 -9.48
CA ILE A 306 -41.07 6.32 -10.91
C ILE A 306 -42.51 5.93 -11.27
N GLU A 307 -43.15 5.07 -10.48
CA GLU A 307 -44.54 4.64 -10.71
C GLU A 307 -45.53 5.82 -10.66
N GLN A 308 -45.28 6.83 -9.82
CA GLN A 308 -46.10 8.04 -9.76
C GLN A 308 -46.07 8.86 -11.07
N HIS A 309 -44.92 8.94 -11.73
CA HIS A 309 -44.75 9.73 -12.96
C HIS A 309 -44.94 8.90 -14.23
N TYR A 310 -44.65 7.59 -14.17
CA TYR A 310 -44.69 6.66 -15.28
C TYR A 310 -45.40 5.36 -14.86
N PRO A 311 -46.75 5.34 -14.84
CA PRO A 311 -47.55 4.22 -14.33
C PRO A 311 -47.40 2.91 -15.11
N HIS A 312 -46.89 2.97 -16.34
CA HIS A 312 -46.66 1.82 -17.22
C HIS A 312 -45.17 1.44 -17.34
N ALA A 313 -44.30 2.05 -16.54
CA ALA A 313 -42.87 1.77 -16.60
C ALA A 313 -42.52 0.36 -16.11
N ASN A 314 -41.53 -0.25 -16.75
CA ASN A 314 -40.84 -1.41 -16.18
C ASN A 314 -39.81 -0.91 -15.15
N THR A 315 -40.31 -0.53 -13.98
CA THR A 315 -39.57 0.16 -12.91
C THR A 315 -38.23 -0.48 -12.54
N PRO A 316 -38.11 -1.83 -12.39
CA PRO A 316 -36.81 -2.47 -12.15
C PRO A 316 -35.77 -2.24 -13.25
N VAL A 317 -36.19 -2.32 -14.52
CA VAL A 317 -35.27 -2.15 -15.67
C VAL A 317 -34.85 -0.68 -15.81
N VAL A 318 -35.77 0.25 -15.56
CA VAL A 318 -35.47 1.70 -15.57
C VAL A 318 -34.43 2.05 -14.51
N ILE A 319 -34.61 1.58 -13.27
CA ILE A 319 -33.68 1.82 -12.16
C ILE A 319 -32.30 1.24 -12.47
N PHE A 320 -32.25 -0.02 -12.93
CA PHE A 320 -30.99 -0.69 -13.29
C PHE A 320 -30.26 0.05 -14.41
N ALA A 321 -30.94 0.32 -15.52
CA ALA A 321 -30.33 0.92 -16.70
C ALA A 321 -29.86 2.36 -16.42
N ALA A 322 -30.62 3.16 -15.66
CA ALA A 322 -30.23 4.52 -15.27
C ALA A 322 -29.04 4.53 -14.29
N ALA A 323 -29.07 3.70 -13.24
CA ALA A 323 -27.99 3.65 -12.25
C ALA A 323 -26.68 3.12 -12.86
N PHE A 324 -26.77 2.07 -13.66
CA PHE A 324 -25.61 1.50 -14.34
C PHE A 324 -25.07 2.43 -15.45
N GLY A 325 -25.97 3.09 -16.20
CA GLY A 325 -25.60 4.10 -17.18
C GLY A 325 -24.85 5.28 -16.56
N LEU A 326 -25.29 5.77 -15.39
CA LEU A 326 -24.59 6.81 -14.63
C LEU A 326 -23.21 6.36 -14.16
N LEU A 327 -23.08 5.13 -13.65
CA LEU A 327 -21.78 4.57 -13.24
C LEU A 327 -20.80 4.53 -14.42
N VAL A 328 -21.23 3.98 -15.57
CA VAL A 328 -20.42 3.92 -16.79
C VAL A 328 -20.03 5.32 -17.27
N LEU A 329 -20.94 6.29 -17.20
CA LEU A 329 -20.66 7.69 -17.56
C LEU A 329 -19.62 8.34 -16.61
N LEU A 330 -19.75 8.15 -15.30
CA LEU A 330 -18.78 8.65 -14.32
C LEU A 330 -17.41 8.02 -14.53
N PHE A 331 -17.36 6.71 -14.83
CA PHE A 331 -16.13 6.01 -15.19
C PHE A 331 -15.52 6.55 -16.49
N PHE A 332 -16.33 6.84 -17.51
CA PHE A 332 -15.90 7.52 -18.73
C PHE A 332 -15.29 8.89 -18.42
N ILE A 333 -15.95 9.73 -17.61
CA ILE A 333 -15.45 11.05 -17.24
C ILE A 333 -14.13 10.95 -16.45
N ALA A 334 -14.05 10.04 -15.48
CA ALA A 334 -12.84 9.81 -14.70
C ALA A 334 -11.68 9.33 -15.59
N SER A 335 -11.93 8.34 -16.43
CA SER A 335 -10.97 7.82 -17.42
C SER A 335 -10.53 8.92 -18.38
N TRP A 336 -11.46 9.74 -18.88
CA TRP A 336 -11.17 10.85 -19.78
C TRP A 336 -10.29 11.91 -19.12
N ARG A 337 -10.58 12.28 -17.86
CA ARG A 337 -9.75 13.24 -17.10
C ARG A 337 -8.33 12.73 -16.88
N LEU A 338 -8.17 11.47 -16.47
CA LEU A 338 -6.86 10.83 -16.32
C LEU A 338 -6.10 10.83 -17.66
N SER A 339 -6.82 10.62 -18.75
CA SER A 339 -6.22 10.48 -20.07
C SER A 339 -5.88 11.79 -20.76
N ARG A 340 -6.62 12.87 -20.49
CA ARG A 340 -6.22 14.22 -20.92
C ARG A 340 -4.91 14.62 -20.27
N ARG A 341 -4.72 14.28 -18.99
CA ARG A 341 -3.43 14.47 -18.32
C ARG A 341 -2.32 13.66 -19.00
N ALA A 342 -2.63 12.43 -19.43
CA ALA A 342 -1.70 11.59 -20.17
C ALA A 342 -1.36 12.11 -21.58
N ALA A 343 -2.33 12.74 -22.26
CA ALA A 343 -2.11 13.32 -23.59
C ALA A 343 -1.03 14.41 -23.58
N ASP A 344 -0.94 15.16 -22.48
CA ASP A 344 -0.01 16.28 -22.28
C ASP A 344 1.25 15.84 -21.50
N TRP A 345 1.51 14.54 -21.36
CA TRP A 345 2.68 14.08 -20.63
C TRP A 345 3.99 14.52 -21.31
N PRO A 346 4.96 15.04 -20.54
CA PRO A 346 6.28 15.39 -21.04
C PRO A 346 7.00 14.18 -21.61
N LEU A 347 7.89 14.44 -22.57
CA LEU A 347 8.74 13.44 -23.18
C LEU A 347 10.16 13.52 -22.63
N VAL A 348 10.77 12.36 -22.42
CA VAL A 348 12.19 12.22 -22.11
C VAL A 348 12.81 11.16 -23.01
N ARG A 349 14.08 11.34 -23.38
CA ARG A 349 14.81 10.31 -24.12
C ARG A 349 15.20 9.17 -23.19
N GLY A 350 14.83 7.96 -23.58
CA GLY A 350 15.24 6.71 -22.94
C GLY A 350 15.97 5.79 -23.92
N SER A 351 16.34 4.61 -23.43
CA SER A 351 16.95 3.55 -24.23
C SER A 351 16.31 2.20 -23.95
N VAL A 352 16.09 1.40 -24.98
CA VAL A 352 15.57 0.04 -24.84
C VAL A 352 16.64 -0.86 -24.20
N LEU A 353 16.33 -1.43 -23.04
CA LEU A 353 17.19 -2.34 -22.29
C LEU A 353 17.07 -3.78 -22.79
N SER A 354 15.83 -4.21 -23.04
CA SER A 354 15.50 -5.55 -23.54
C SER A 354 14.28 -5.47 -24.46
N SER A 355 14.24 -6.34 -25.47
CA SER A 355 13.13 -6.42 -26.41
C SER A 355 12.98 -7.86 -26.89
N GLY A 356 11.76 -8.37 -26.83
CA GLY A 356 11.43 -9.74 -27.20
C GLY A 356 9.95 -10.04 -27.04
N THR A 357 9.60 -11.31 -26.95
CA THR A 357 8.22 -11.76 -26.75
C THR A 357 8.12 -12.58 -25.47
N GLU A 358 7.09 -12.32 -24.67
CA GLU A 358 6.74 -13.12 -23.52
C GLU A 358 5.62 -14.11 -23.88
N ARG A 359 5.84 -15.39 -23.57
CA ARG A 359 4.83 -16.44 -23.68
C ARG A 359 3.98 -16.48 -22.41
N ILE A 360 2.67 -16.40 -22.59
CA ILE A 360 1.67 -16.40 -21.53
C ILE A 360 0.85 -17.68 -21.67
N GLU A 361 0.83 -18.50 -20.63
CA GLU A 361 0.03 -19.71 -20.57
C GLU A 361 -1.17 -19.48 -19.64
N ASN A 362 -2.37 -19.64 -20.19
CA ASN A 362 -3.61 -19.60 -19.43
C ASN A 362 -4.21 -21.02 -19.39
N ARG A 363 -4.36 -21.57 -18.18
CA ARG A 363 -4.98 -22.87 -17.96
C ARG A 363 -6.39 -22.67 -17.42
N SER A 364 -7.39 -23.05 -18.19
CA SER A 364 -8.80 -22.99 -17.81
C SER A 364 -9.51 -24.24 -18.33
N ASP A 365 -10.29 -24.90 -17.47
CA ASP A 365 -11.08 -26.11 -17.79
C ASP A 365 -10.32 -27.19 -18.57
N GLY A 366 -9.11 -27.54 -18.09
CA GLY A 366 -8.26 -28.57 -18.71
C GLY A 366 -7.67 -28.20 -20.07
N ARG A 367 -7.98 -27.02 -20.62
CA ARG A 367 -7.38 -26.48 -21.84
C ARG A 367 -6.29 -25.48 -21.49
N THR A 368 -5.17 -25.57 -22.20
CA THR A 368 -4.08 -24.59 -22.12
C THR A 368 -4.14 -23.71 -23.35
N THR A 369 -4.39 -22.41 -23.16
CA THR A 369 -4.31 -21.41 -24.23
C THR A 369 -3.00 -20.66 -24.08
N VAL A 370 -2.25 -20.57 -25.18
CA VAL A 370 -0.97 -19.86 -25.23
C VAL A 370 -1.17 -18.55 -25.99
N THR A 371 -0.81 -17.43 -25.38
CA THR A 371 -0.75 -16.12 -26.04
C THR A 371 0.64 -15.53 -25.90
N TYR A 372 0.95 -14.55 -26.74
CA TYR A 372 2.24 -13.86 -26.72
C TYR A 372 2.04 -12.36 -26.53
N ALA A 373 2.87 -11.75 -25.70
CA ALA A 373 2.89 -10.31 -25.47
C ALA A 373 4.26 -9.72 -25.85
N PRO A 374 4.33 -8.49 -26.37
CA PRO A 374 5.59 -7.80 -26.56
C PRO A 374 6.23 -7.51 -25.20
N ALA A 375 7.49 -7.90 -25.04
CA ALA A 375 8.30 -7.68 -23.85
C ALA A 375 9.40 -6.67 -24.19
N VAL A 376 9.05 -5.38 -24.11
CA VAL A 376 9.97 -4.27 -24.38
C VAL A 376 10.22 -3.53 -23.08
N GLU A 377 11.42 -3.63 -22.51
CA GLU A 377 11.82 -2.88 -21.34
C GLU A 377 12.74 -1.74 -21.75
N TYR A 378 12.48 -0.55 -21.23
CA TYR A 378 13.23 0.66 -21.54
C TYR A 378 13.60 1.39 -20.25
N GLY A 379 14.80 1.96 -20.24
CA GLY A 379 15.31 2.80 -19.18
C GLY A 379 15.22 4.27 -19.57
N TYR A 380 14.90 5.14 -18.63
CA TYR A 380 14.83 6.59 -18.80
C TYR A 380 15.17 7.28 -17.49
N ARG A 381 15.62 8.54 -17.55
CA ARG A 381 16.10 9.28 -16.39
C ARG A 381 15.28 10.56 -16.21
N VAL A 382 14.74 10.77 -15.01
CA VAL A 382 13.97 11.97 -14.65
C VAL A 382 14.51 12.47 -13.32
N ASN A 383 14.84 13.76 -13.22
CA ASN A 383 15.37 14.39 -12.00
C ASN A 383 16.50 13.59 -11.32
N ASP A 384 17.45 13.08 -12.12
CA ASP A 384 18.57 12.25 -11.65
C ASP A 384 18.23 10.88 -11.06
N VAL A 385 16.98 10.43 -11.21
CA VAL A 385 16.53 9.09 -10.84
C VAL A 385 16.34 8.26 -12.11
N ASP A 386 16.91 7.06 -12.12
CA ASP A 386 16.78 6.10 -13.23
C ASP A 386 15.55 5.23 -13.04
N TYR A 387 14.69 5.23 -14.06
CA TYR A 387 13.46 4.49 -14.12
C TYR A 387 13.51 3.45 -15.23
N VAL A 388 12.84 2.33 -14.99
CA VAL A 388 12.58 1.26 -15.95
C VAL A 388 11.08 1.11 -16.11
N GLY A 389 10.65 1.06 -17.37
CA GLY A 389 9.26 0.81 -17.76
C GLY A 389 9.18 -0.28 -18.82
N ARG A 390 7.97 -0.83 -18.98
CA ARG A 390 7.68 -1.87 -19.99
C ARG A 390 6.45 -1.56 -20.86
N GLN A 391 5.75 -0.46 -20.58
CA GLN A 391 4.51 -0.17 -21.28
C GLN A 391 4.79 0.41 -22.66
N VAL A 392 4.39 -0.33 -23.70
CA VAL A 392 4.40 0.22 -25.06
C VAL A 392 3.24 1.20 -25.21
N LYS A 393 2.03 0.86 -24.74
CA LYS A 393 0.86 1.74 -24.72
C LYS A 393 0.31 1.90 -23.32
N LEU A 394 0.01 3.13 -22.93
CA LEU A 394 -0.51 3.42 -21.59
C LEU A 394 -1.83 2.67 -21.32
N GLY A 395 -1.85 1.88 -20.24
CA GLY A 395 -3.05 1.20 -19.74
C GLY A 395 -3.58 0.08 -20.64
N VAL A 396 -2.79 -0.41 -21.60
CA VAL A 396 -3.18 -1.51 -22.48
C VAL A 396 -2.13 -2.60 -22.49
N THR A 397 -2.47 -3.76 -21.93
CA THR A 397 -1.70 -4.99 -22.05
C THR A 397 -2.18 -5.74 -23.29
N MET A 398 -1.37 -5.78 -24.35
CA MET A 398 -1.72 -6.46 -25.60
C MET A 398 -1.09 -7.86 -25.62
N SER A 399 -1.90 -8.90 -25.43
CA SER A 399 -1.52 -10.29 -25.71
C SER A 399 -2.28 -10.78 -26.94
N ALA A 400 -1.55 -11.32 -27.91
CA ALA A 400 -2.07 -11.72 -29.22
C ALA A 400 -1.26 -12.90 -29.78
N SER A 401 -1.14 -12.99 -31.12
CA SER A 401 -0.29 -13.97 -31.78
C SER A 401 1.20 -13.66 -31.59
N GLU A 402 2.03 -14.70 -31.72
CA GLU A 402 3.49 -14.58 -31.70
C GLU A 402 4.00 -13.58 -32.74
N SER A 403 3.45 -13.64 -33.96
CA SER A 403 3.80 -12.72 -35.05
C SER A 403 3.51 -11.26 -34.72
N TYR A 404 2.39 -10.98 -34.04
CA TYR A 404 2.03 -9.64 -33.61
C TYR A 404 3.00 -9.14 -32.54
N ALA A 405 3.24 -9.95 -31.50
CA ALA A 405 4.15 -9.61 -30.42
C ALA A 405 5.57 -9.35 -30.96
N ALA A 406 6.06 -10.23 -31.84
CA ALA A 406 7.36 -10.07 -32.50
C ALA A 406 7.42 -8.80 -33.36
N GLY A 407 6.34 -8.49 -34.10
CA GLY A 407 6.25 -7.28 -34.90
C GLY A 407 6.30 -6.00 -34.07
N VAL A 408 5.67 -5.98 -32.89
CA VAL A 408 5.76 -4.84 -31.98
C VAL A 408 7.17 -4.70 -31.42
N SER A 409 7.78 -5.79 -30.93
CA SER A 409 9.12 -5.77 -30.34
C SER A 409 10.21 -5.42 -31.36
N ALA A 410 10.04 -5.81 -32.62
CA ALA A 410 10.95 -5.44 -33.71
C ALA A 410 11.02 -3.92 -33.97
N ARG A 411 9.97 -3.15 -33.61
CA ARG A 411 9.99 -1.68 -33.68
C ARG A 411 10.88 -1.03 -32.62
N TYR A 412 11.20 -1.77 -31.55
CA TYR A 412 11.97 -1.31 -30.40
C TYR A 412 13.16 -2.25 -30.14
N PRO A 413 14.19 -2.27 -31.01
CA PRO A 413 15.33 -3.15 -30.80
C PRO A 413 16.16 -2.72 -29.58
N LYS A 414 16.83 -3.68 -28.93
CA LYS A 414 17.72 -3.42 -27.79
C LYS A 414 18.77 -2.36 -28.16
N GLY A 415 18.95 -1.37 -27.30
CA GLY A 415 19.87 -0.24 -27.50
C GLY A 415 19.28 0.91 -28.31
N ALA A 416 18.08 0.80 -28.86
CA ALA A 416 17.42 1.91 -29.54
C ALA A 416 17.11 3.05 -28.57
N VAL A 417 17.32 4.28 -29.03
CA VAL A 417 16.86 5.48 -28.33
C VAL A 417 15.38 5.68 -28.64
N VAL A 418 14.56 5.87 -27.61
CA VAL A 418 13.11 6.00 -27.71
C VAL A 418 12.64 7.21 -26.93
N ASP A 419 11.56 7.83 -27.40
CA ASP A 419 10.87 8.85 -26.63
C ASP A 419 9.90 8.18 -25.64
N VAL A 420 10.04 8.53 -24.37
CA VAL A 420 9.26 8.00 -23.26
C VAL A 420 8.36 9.11 -22.74
N HIS A 421 7.05 8.89 -22.78
CA HIS A 421 6.06 9.76 -22.15
C HIS A 421 5.92 9.34 -20.69
N TYR A 422 6.08 10.26 -19.75
CA TYR A 422 5.99 9.96 -18.32
C TYR A 422 5.02 10.88 -17.59
N ASP A 423 4.35 10.38 -16.56
CA ASP A 423 3.54 11.21 -15.67
C ASP A 423 4.45 12.06 -14.77
N PRO A 424 4.44 13.39 -14.85
CA PRO A 424 5.31 14.23 -14.03
C PRO A 424 4.94 14.17 -12.55
N ALA A 425 3.70 13.76 -12.20
CA ALA A 425 3.29 13.54 -10.82
C ALA A 425 3.66 12.14 -10.31
N ASN A 426 3.96 11.19 -11.21
CA ASN A 426 4.38 9.85 -10.88
C ASN A 426 5.28 9.27 -12.00
N PRO A 427 6.59 9.57 -11.99
CA PRO A 427 7.47 9.18 -13.10
C PRO A 427 7.55 7.67 -13.35
N THR A 428 7.20 6.81 -12.38
CA THR A 428 7.10 5.35 -12.57
C THR A 428 6.01 4.95 -13.58
N ASN A 429 5.04 5.82 -13.82
CA ASN A 429 4.01 5.64 -14.83
C ASN A 429 4.45 6.27 -16.16
N ALA A 430 4.95 5.45 -17.07
CA ALA A 430 5.45 5.90 -18.36
C ALA A 430 5.11 4.91 -19.48
N ALA A 431 4.99 5.41 -20.71
CA ALA A 431 4.75 4.60 -21.91
C ALA A 431 5.49 5.15 -23.13
N LEU A 432 5.81 4.27 -24.09
CA LEU A 432 6.44 4.66 -25.36
C LEU A 432 5.44 5.35 -26.30
N GLU A 433 4.20 4.86 -26.32
CA GLU A 433 3.12 5.37 -27.16
C GLU A 433 1.99 5.92 -26.26
N ASN A 434 1.52 7.12 -26.60
CA ASN A 434 0.37 7.75 -25.95
C ASN A 434 -0.90 6.92 -26.22
N PRO A 435 -1.89 6.81 -25.30
CA PRO A 435 -3.05 5.97 -25.53
C PRO A 435 -3.99 6.61 -26.55
N THR A 436 -3.86 6.19 -27.80
CA THR A 436 -4.88 6.38 -28.83
C THR A 436 -5.83 5.19 -28.78
N GLY A 437 -7.03 5.32 -28.18
CA GLY A 437 -8.05 4.28 -28.40
C GLY A 437 -9.27 4.22 -27.48
N THR A 438 -10.44 4.15 -28.13
CA THR A 438 -11.66 3.40 -27.76
C THR A 438 -12.46 3.74 -26.49
N ARG A 439 -12.15 4.83 -25.78
CA ARG A 439 -12.98 5.28 -24.63
C ARG A 439 -14.38 5.75 -25.03
N TRP A 440 -14.56 6.13 -26.29
CA TRP A 440 -15.88 6.50 -26.84
C TRP A 440 -16.88 5.35 -26.76
N LEU A 441 -16.44 4.08 -26.70
CA LEU A 441 -17.35 2.95 -26.47
C LEU A 441 -18.03 3.01 -25.11
N LEU A 442 -17.34 3.46 -24.04
CA LEU A 442 -17.97 3.66 -22.74
C LEU A 442 -19.09 4.70 -22.81
N LEU A 443 -18.88 5.76 -23.59
CA LEU A 443 -19.89 6.78 -23.84
C LEU A 443 -21.09 6.19 -24.62
N VAL A 444 -20.85 5.38 -25.64
CA VAL A 444 -21.92 4.70 -26.39
C VAL A 444 -22.71 3.75 -25.51
N VAL A 445 -22.04 2.96 -24.66
CA VAL A 445 -22.70 2.07 -23.70
C VAL A 445 -23.54 2.87 -22.70
N ALA A 446 -23.02 3.97 -22.16
CA ALA A 446 -23.79 4.84 -21.28
C ALA A 446 -25.04 5.41 -21.97
N ILE A 447 -24.91 5.90 -23.21
CA ILE A 447 -26.03 6.41 -24.01
C ILE A 447 -27.07 5.30 -24.26
N ALA A 448 -26.64 4.09 -24.62
CA ALA A 448 -27.52 2.96 -24.85
C ALA A 448 -28.31 2.56 -23.58
N LEU A 449 -27.66 2.59 -22.41
CA LEU A 449 -28.31 2.32 -21.12
C LEU A 449 -29.34 3.39 -20.77
N PHE A 450 -29.03 4.67 -20.99
CA PHE A 450 -30.02 5.74 -20.79
C PHE A 450 -31.19 5.65 -21.78
N ALA A 451 -30.92 5.33 -23.05
CA ALA A 451 -31.96 5.12 -24.04
C ALA A 451 -32.89 3.95 -23.66
N LEU A 452 -32.31 2.85 -23.15
CA LEU A 452 -33.08 1.73 -22.60
C LEU A 452 -33.93 2.16 -21.40
N ALA A 453 -33.39 2.96 -20.48
CA ALA A 453 -34.15 3.47 -19.34
C ALA A 453 -35.35 4.32 -19.79
N VAL A 454 -35.17 5.20 -20.77
CA VAL A 454 -36.25 6.05 -21.31
C VAL A 454 -37.29 5.23 -22.06
N GLN A 455 -36.87 4.24 -22.86
CA GLN A 455 -37.77 3.33 -23.56
C GLN A 455 -38.64 2.54 -22.58
N GLN A 456 -38.03 2.01 -21.52
CA GLN A 456 -38.73 1.19 -20.52
C GLN A 456 -39.56 2.02 -19.53
N ALA A 457 -39.35 3.33 -19.48
CA ALA A 457 -40.18 4.26 -18.73
C ALA A 457 -41.48 4.64 -19.49
N GLY A 458 -41.62 4.27 -20.77
CA GLY A 458 -42.83 4.59 -21.54
C GLY A 458 -42.97 6.09 -21.88
N VAL A 459 -41.87 6.83 -21.90
CA VAL A 459 -41.87 8.29 -22.15
C VAL A 459 -42.41 8.65 -23.55
N PHE A 460 -42.31 7.71 -24.49
CA PHE A 460 -42.73 7.89 -25.89
C PHE A 460 -43.94 7.06 -26.31
N SER A 461 -44.62 6.41 -25.36
CA SER A 461 -45.76 5.51 -25.60
C SER A 461 -47.08 6.08 -25.14
#